data_AF-A0A131XS23-F1
#
_entry.id   AF-A0A131XS23-F1
#
_cell.length_a   1.000
_cell.length_b   1.000
_cell.length_c   1.000
_cell.angle_alpha   90.00
_cell.angle_beta   90.00
_cell.angle_gamma   90.00
#
_symmetry.space_group_name_H-M   'P 1'
#
loop_
_entity.id
_entity.type
_entity.pdbx_description
1 polymer ?
#
loop_
_entity_poly.entity_id
_entity_poly.type
_entity_poly.pdbx_seq_one_letter_code
_entity_poly.pdbx_strand_id
1 'polypeptide(L)'
;VPEGTPTALNYSKGTGDEYVIFWGPVPCELANGVVRRYYLELDSADPWESRLVNHTTADMRLGFSDLLPYTRYRAKVYAENDAGRSQVAAELNFTTSPAAPPPPSNLTAHQLSRTNLSLSWCPPYPPHGVLERYQIKFRTNDNRNNSALLNVDQYQCFPENSDLERHCFTVSNLLPVTIYRFSVRAFNRGTTHGPYSDELEIETGETVPDAPASVRCARREENSLKIQWDEPQRTNGILKHYRVNVSLTHSFSSSVNASTRPRALVLEDLTTREYTLSDLYPGTTYRVCVQASTSAGFGDAACDLISTRAADPVISTEPRLNDIVNSTINIALNPVDFAKGPITAYYIFVVRGSQDVEGPVVPVNFSDAKEMQLGYYTAAMFSPEEIR
;
A
#
# COMPACT_ATOMS: atom_id res chain seq x y z
N VAL A 1 -60.25 42.78 26.39
CA VAL A 1 -59.01 41.99 26.22
C VAL A 1 -57.82 42.82 26.68
N PRO A 2 -56.70 42.22 27.13
CA PRO A 2 -55.50 42.98 27.48
C PRO A 2 -54.93 43.73 26.27
N GLU A 3 -54.49 44.97 26.47
CA GLU A 3 -53.85 45.80 25.45
C GLU A 3 -52.31 45.79 25.54
N GLY A 4 -51.78 45.46 26.72
CA GLY A 4 -50.35 45.34 26.98
C GLY A 4 -49.81 43.93 26.79
N THR A 5 -48.50 43.82 26.66
CA THR A 5 -47.79 42.54 26.57
C THR A 5 -47.17 42.14 27.92
N PRO A 6 -46.86 40.85 28.12
CA PRO A 6 -46.00 40.43 29.22
C PRO A 6 -44.68 41.21 29.22
N THR A 7 -44.16 41.51 30.41
CA THR A 7 -42.92 42.28 30.58
C THR A 7 -41.73 41.35 30.76
N ALA A 8 -40.49 41.86 30.67
CA ALA A 8 -39.27 41.11 31.00
C ALA A 8 -39.17 39.71 30.39
N LEU A 9 -39.68 39.51 29.16
CA LEU A 9 -39.60 38.23 28.47
C LEU A 9 -38.15 37.87 28.22
N ASN A 10 -37.73 36.72 28.73
CA ASN A 10 -36.37 36.22 28.62
C ASN A 10 -36.35 34.70 28.66
N TYR A 11 -35.18 34.11 28.45
CA TYR A 11 -34.96 32.67 28.51
C TYR A 11 -33.74 32.33 29.35
N SER A 12 -33.72 31.11 29.88
CA SER A 12 -32.56 30.52 30.54
C SER A 12 -32.44 29.04 30.18
N LYS A 13 -31.22 28.52 30.27
CA LYS A 13 -30.99 27.08 30.22
C LYS A 13 -31.18 26.51 31.62
N GLY A 14 -32.14 25.59 31.76
CA GLY A 14 -32.44 24.87 33.00
C GLY A 14 -31.43 23.74 33.26
N THR A 15 -31.86 22.72 34.01
CA THR A 15 -31.05 21.51 34.24
C THR A 15 -31.06 20.60 33.02
N GLY A 16 -29.90 20.13 32.57
CA GLY A 16 -29.79 19.31 31.35
C GLY A 16 -29.89 20.16 30.08
N ASP A 17 -30.69 19.72 29.11
CA ASP A 17 -30.95 20.44 27.84
C ASP A 17 -32.31 21.15 27.81
N GLU A 18 -32.93 21.35 28.97
CA GLU A 18 -34.18 22.10 29.09
C GLU A 18 -33.95 23.61 28.90
N TYR A 19 -34.77 24.23 28.07
CA TYR A 19 -34.85 25.69 27.91
C TYR A 19 -36.13 26.19 28.58
N VAL A 20 -35.98 27.18 29.45
CA VAL A 20 -37.11 27.80 30.16
C VAL A 20 -37.30 29.21 29.64
N ILE A 21 -38.48 29.48 29.09
CA ILE A 21 -38.92 30.83 28.71
C ILE A 21 -39.75 31.39 29.84
N PHE A 22 -39.46 32.59 30.29
CA PHE A 22 -40.14 33.23 31.42
C PHE A 22 -40.39 34.71 31.16
N TRP A 23 -41.42 35.25 31.81
CA TRP A 23 -41.85 36.63 31.66
C TRP A 23 -42.40 37.18 32.98
N GLY A 24 -42.58 38.49 33.02
CA GLY A 24 -43.28 39.22 34.07
C GLY A 24 -44.73 39.52 33.68
N PRO A 25 -45.54 40.00 34.64
CA PRO A 25 -46.95 40.31 34.41
C PRO A 25 -47.13 41.44 33.37
N VAL A 26 -48.32 41.50 32.79
CA VAL A 26 -48.77 42.67 32.01
C VAL A 26 -48.98 43.85 32.97
N PRO A 27 -48.53 45.08 32.65
CA PRO A 27 -48.77 46.25 33.48
C PRO A 27 -50.28 46.47 33.73
N CYS A 28 -50.66 46.77 34.97
CA CYS A 28 -52.08 46.83 35.39
C CYS A 28 -52.93 47.77 34.52
N GLU A 29 -52.37 48.92 34.14
CA GLU A 29 -53.03 49.92 33.28
C GLU A 29 -53.37 49.39 31.88
N LEU A 30 -52.71 48.32 31.44
CA LEU A 30 -52.86 47.73 30.10
C LEU A 30 -53.49 46.32 30.16
N ALA A 31 -53.75 45.79 31.36
CA ALA A 31 -54.27 44.44 31.55
C ALA A 31 -55.78 44.35 31.31
N ASN A 32 -56.51 45.47 31.46
CA ASN A 32 -57.95 45.58 31.25
C ASN A 32 -58.75 44.45 31.93
N GLY A 33 -58.35 44.08 33.15
CA GLY A 33 -58.88 42.95 33.91
C GLY A 33 -57.77 42.05 34.49
N VAL A 34 -58.16 40.98 35.19
CA VAL A 34 -57.21 40.00 35.74
C VAL A 34 -56.76 39.06 34.63
N VAL A 35 -55.45 39.04 34.34
CA VAL A 35 -54.86 38.07 33.41
C VAL A 35 -54.93 36.67 34.05
N ARG A 36 -55.60 35.75 33.36
CA ARG A 36 -55.83 34.37 33.84
C ARG A 36 -54.81 33.39 33.31
N ARG A 37 -54.37 33.59 32.06
CA ARG A 37 -53.47 32.68 31.35
C ARG A 37 -52.64 33.42 30.32
N TYR A 38 -51.56 32.78 29.93
CA TYR A 38 -50.69 33.17 28.85
C TYR A 38 -50.73 32.11 27.76
N TYR A 39 -50.67 32.56 26.53
CA TYR A 39 -50.57 31.71 25.35
C TYR A 39 -49.22 31.97 24.68
N LEU A 40 -48.45 30.91 24.47
CA LEU A 40 -47.12 30.96 23.90
C LEU A 40 -47.12 30.25 22.54
N GLU A 41 -46.59 30.91 21.53
CA GLU A 41 -46.23 30.34 20.22
C GLU A 41 -44.71 30.31 20.09
N LEU A 42 -44.16 29.17 19.67
CA LEU A 42 -42.73 28.99 19.44
C LEU A 42 -42.53 28.40 18.05
N ASP A 43 -41.88 29.16 17.17
CA ASP A 43 -41.48 28.73 15.83
C ASP A 43 -39.95 28.79 15.66
N SER A 44 -39.44 28.06 14.66
CA SER A 44 -38.03 28.12 14.27
C SER A 44 -37.85 28.90 12.98
N ALA A 45 -36.71 29.61 12.88
CA ALA A 45 -36.28 30.32 11.68
C ALA A 45 -35.32 29.50 10.80
N ASP A 46 -34.93 28.30 11.22
CA ASP A 46 -33.97 27.45 10.50
C ASP A 46 -34.68 26.34 9.71
N PRO A 47 -34.17 25.93 8.53
CA PRO A 47 -34.89 25.07 7.60
C PRO A 47 -35.07 23.62 8.08
N TRP A 48 -34.32 23.19 9.09
CA TRP A 48 -34.39 21.84 9.64
C TRP A 48 -35.43 21.66 10.75
N GLU A 49 -36.07 22.74 11.18
CA GLU A 49 -37.15 22.71 12.17
C GLU A 49 -38.31 23.55 11.64
N SER A 50 -39.45 22.92 11.40
CA SER A 50 -40.65 23.60 10.91
C SER A 50 -41.82 23.51 11.90
N ARG A 51 -41.59 22.90 13.08
CA ARG A 51 -42.62 22.70 14.09
C ARG A 51 -42.99 24.03 14.74
N LEU A 52 -44.27 24.38 14.66
CA LEU A 52 -44.88 25.42 15.49
C LEU A 52 -45.42 24.79 16.77
N VAL A 53 -44.93 25.25 17.92
CA VAL A 53 -45.35 24.76 19.23
C VAL A 53 -46.23 25.81 19.90
N ASN A 54 -47.46 25.41 20.26
CA ASN A 54 -48.43 26.29 20.91
C ASN A 54 -48.79 25.73 22.29
N HIS A 55 -48.65 26.56 23.33
CA HIS A 55 -48.97 26.19 24.70
C HIS A 55 -49.77 27.26 25.42
N THR A 56 -50.57 26.84 26.39
CA THR A 56 -51.29 27.75 27.29
C THR A 56 -50.93 27.40 28.71
N THR A 57 -50.58 28.39 29.53
CA THR A 57 -50.21 28.20 30.93
C THR A 57 -50.72 29.35 31.79
N ALA A 58 -51.04 29.08 33.06
CA ALA A 58 -51.31 30.13 34.05
C ALA A 58 -50.02 30.66 34.69
N ASP A 59 -48.93 29.89 34.60
CA ASP A 59 -47.63 30.28 35.11
C ASP A 59 -46.98 31.33 34.19
N MET A 60 -46.04 32.10 34.74
CA MET A 60 -45.25 33.06 33.96
C MET A 60 -43.95 32.47 33.41
N ARG A 61 -43.93 31.15 33.23
CA ARG A 61 -42.80 30.39 32.69
C ARG A 61 -43.26 29.11 31.99
N LEU A 62 -42.47 28.64 31.05
CA LEU A 62 -42.66 27.37 30.36
C LEU A 62 -41.32 26.72 29.99
N GLY A 63 -41.18 25.42 30.27
CA GLY A 63 -39.99 24.62 29.96
C GLY A 63 -40.15 23.80 28.69
N PHE A 64 -39.08 23.67 27.92
CA PHE A 64 -38.99 22.89 26.68
C PHE A 64 -37.78 21.96 26.74
N SER A 65 -37.98 20.67 26.57
CA SER A 65 -36.92 19.64 26.65
C SER A 65 -36.55 19.04 25.29
N ASP A 66 -37.27 19.42 24.24
CA ASP A 66 -37.24 18.82 22.91
C ASP A 66 -36.86 19.84 21.82
N LEU A 67 -36.22 20.95 22.20
CA LEU A 67 -35.72 21.93 21.24
C LEU A 67 -34.45 21.40 20.57
N LEU A 68 -34.39 21.48 19.24
CA LEU A 68 -33.19 21.12 18.49
C LEU A 68 -32.00 22.01 18.86
N PRO A 69 -30.77 21.46 18.99
CA PRO A 69 -29.55 22.22 19.26
C PRO A 69 -29.20 23.21 18.15
N TYR A 70 -28.48 24.27 18.49
CA TYR A 70 -28.00 25.29 17.55
C TYR A 70 -29.09 25.82 16.59
N THR A 71 -30.31 25.95 17.09
CA THR A 71 -31.49 26.31 16.30
C THR A 71 -32.03 27.64 16.81
N ARG A 72 -32.36 28.53 15.88
CA ARG A 72 -32.94 29.85 16.15
C ARG A 72 -34.44 29.70 16.31
N TYR A 73 -34.93 30.07 17.49
CA TYR A 73 -36.35 30.08 17.82
C TYR A 73 -36.84 31.52 18.04
N ARG A 74 -38.11 31.73 17.73
CA ARG A 74 -38.87 32.93 18.06
C ARG A 74 -40.05 32.54 18.94
N ALA A 75 -40.10 33.12 20.13
CA ALA A 75 -41.18 32.94 21.08
C ALA A 75 -42.09 34.18 21.07
N LYS A 76 -43.41 33.96 21.02
CA LYS A 76 -44.43 35.00 21.16
C LYS A 76 -45.34 34.67 22.32
N VAL A 77 -45.45 35.58 23.28
CA VAL A 77 -46.30 35.39 24.47
C VAL A 77 -47.42 36.42 24.50
N TYR A 78 -48.64 35.91 24.46
CA TYR A 78 -49.89 36.65 24.53
C TYR A 78 -50.50 36.52 25.93
N ALA A 79 -51.12 37.58 26.43
CA ALA A 79 -51.85 37.55 27.69
C ALA A 79 -53.34 37.36 27.43
N GLU A 80 -54.05 36.70 28.35
CA GLU A 80 -55.47 36.45 28.20
C GLU A 80 -56.23 36.65 29.52
N ASN A 81 -57.30 37.44 29.45
CA ASN A 81 -58.23 37.68 30.54
C ASN A 81 -59.63 37.17 30.18
N ASP A 82 -60.62 37.41 31.04
CA ASP A 82 -61.99 36.92 30.85
C ASP A 82 -62.68 37.47 29.58
N ALA A 83 -62.17 38.58 29.02
CA ALA A 83 -62.65 39.14 27.75
C ALA A 83 -61.93 38.57 26.50
N GLY A 84 -60.85 37.79 26.67
CA GLY A 84 -60.09 37.13 25.60
C GLY A 84 -58.61 37.50 25.54
N ARG A 85 -57.93 36.99 24.49
CA ARG A 85 -56.49 37.10 24.26
C ARG A 85 -56.07 38.48 23.72
N SER A 86 -54.90 38.95 24.12
CA SER A 86 -54.27 40.15 23.58
C SER A 86 -53.99 40.01 22.08
N GLN A 87 -54.09 41.11 21.33
CA GLN A 87 -53.71 41.13 19.90
C GLN A 87 -52.20 41.27 19.70
N VAL A 88 -51.51 41.84 20.69
CA VAL A 88 -50.05 42.05 20.69
C VAL A 88 -49.39 41.00 21.59
N ALA A 89 -48.25 40.47 21.14
CA ALA A 89 -47.40 39.56 21.91
C ALA A 89 -46.09 40.24 22.31
N ALA A 90 -45.53 39.80 23.45
CA ALA A 90 -44.11 39.97 23.71
C ALA A 90 -43.33 38.97 22.85
N GLU A 91 -42.28 39.43 22.17
CA GLU A 91 -41.47 38.58 21.28
C GLU A 91 -40.03 38.44 21.79
N LEU A 92 -39.48 37.23 21.65
CA LEU A 92 -38.09 36.91 22.01
C LEU A 92 -37.49 35.98 20.97
N ASN A 93 -36.36 36.39 20.40
CA ASN A 93 -35.53 35.52 19.56
C ASN A 93 -34.37 34.99 20.39
N PHE A 94 -34.13 33.69 20.31
CA PHE A 94 -33.01 33.05 20.98
C PHE A 94 -32.45 31.88 20.17
N THR A 95 -31.26 31.42 20.52
CA THR A 95 -30.61 30.27 19.87
C THR A 95 -30.23 29.26 20.93
N THR A 96 -30.61 28.01 20.72
CA THR A 96 -30.20 26.90 21.59
C THR A 96 -28.69 26.66 21.46
N SER A 97 -28.09 26.08 22.49
CA SER A 97 -26.66 25.79 22.55
C SER A 97 -26.28 24.74 21.51
N PRO A 98 -25.03 24.74 21.03
CA PRO A 98 -24.56 23.69 20.13
C PRO A 98 -24.43 22.35 20.85
N ALA A 99 -24.57 21.26 20.10
CA ALA A 99 -24.40 19.90 20.56
C ALA A 99 -23.49 19.12 19.61
N ALA A 100 -23.10 17.91 20.03
CA ALA A 100 -22.39 16.99 19.15
C ALA A 100 -23.23 16.74 17.88
N PRO A 101 -22.61 16.77 16.69
CA PRO A 101 -23.33 16.59 15.44
C PRO A 101 -23.86 15.15 15.32
N PRO A 102 -24.92 14.93 14.53
CA PRO A 102 -25.29 13.58 14.10
C PRO A 102 -24.16 12.92 13.29
N PRO A 103 -24.20 11.59 13.06
CA PRO A 103 -23.18 10.93 12.27
C PRO A 103 -23.23 11.45 10.81
N PRO A 104 -22.08 11.60 10.14
CA PRO A 104 -22.03 11.76 8.69
C PRO A 104 -22.76 10.61 8.00
N SER A 105 -23.38 10.88 6.86
CA SER A 105 -24.19 9.90 6.14
C SER A 105 -23.63 9.59 4.76
N ASN A 106 -24.09 8.49 4.16
CA ASN A 106 -23.75 8.10 2.79
C ASN A 106 -22.22 8.05 2.55
N LEU A 107 -21.51 7.35 3.44
CA LEU A 107 -20.06 7.12 3.32
C LEU A 107 -19.80 6.17 2.14
N THR A 108 -19.05 6.64 1.16
CA THR A 108 -18.61 5.89 -0.02
C THR A 108 -17.09 5.93 -0.14
N ALA A 109 -16.53 4.99 -0.91
CA ALA A 109 -15.10 4.94 -1.21
C ALA A 109 -14.88 4.72 -2.71
N HIS A 110 -13.89 5.43 -3.26
CA HIS A 110 -13.44 5.31 -4.64
C HIS A 110 -11.96 4.98 -4.68
N GLN A 111 -11.58 3.92 -5.40
CA GLN A 111 -10.18 3.53 -5.54
C GLN A 111 -9.46 4.51 -6.49
N LEU A 112 -8.50 5.28 -5.95
CA LEU A 112 -7.67 6.20 -6.76
C LEU A 112 -6.44 5.50 -7.32
N SER A 113 -5.84 4.62 -6.51
CA SER A 113 -4.73 3.76 -6.89
C SER A 113 -4.77 2.50 -6.02
N ARG A 114 -3.97 1.48 -6.31
CA ARG A 114 -4.00 0.18 -5.62
C ARG A 114 -3.82 0.27 -4.08
N THR A 115 -3.22 1.35 -3.56
CA THR A 115 -3.00 1.58 -2.11
C THR A 115 -3.67 2.85 -1.57
N ASN A 116 -4.43 3.59 -2.39
CA ASN A 116 -5.06 4.85 -1.99
C ASN A 116 -6.57 4.84 -2.30
N LEU A 117 -7.37 5.20 -1.30
CA LEU A 117 -8.83 5.32 -1.39
C LEU A 117 -9.24 6.77 -1.14
N SER A 118 -10.13 7.30 -1.99
CA SER A 118 -10.87 8.53 -1.71
C SER A 118 -12.16 8.17 -1.00
N LEU A 119 -12.30 8.58 0.26
CA LEU A 119 -13.55 8.47 1.00
C LEU A 119 -14.39 9.73 0.77
N SER A 120 -15.70 9.58 0.61
CA SER A 120 -16.64 10.68 0.43
C SER A 120 -17.91 10.46 1.26
N TRP A 121 -18.44 11.50 1.88
CA TRP A 121 -19.65 11.44 2.72
C TRP A 121 -20.44 12.74 2.67
N CYS A 122 -21.72 12.68 3.06
CA CYS A 122 -22.55 13.85 3.27
C CYS A 122 -22.33 14.41 4.68
N PRO A 123 -22.29 15.75 4.85
CA PRO A 123 -22.16 16.37 6.16
C PRO A 123 -23.35 16.03 7.08
N PRO A 124 -23.17 16.11 8.40
CA PRO A 124 -24.27 15.94 9.35
C PRO A 124 -25.40 16.94 9.09
N TYR A 125 -26.63 16.45 9.03
CA TYR A 125 -27.83 17.27 8.91
C TYR A 125 -28.94 16.73 9.83
N PRO A 126 -29.54 17.56 10.70
CA PRO A 126 -29.21 18.96 10.97
C PRO A 126 -27.80 19.12 11.57
N PRO A 127 -27.14 20.29 11.44
CA PRO A 127 -25.73 20.44 11.81
C PRO A 127 -25.50 20.43 13.33
N HIS A 128 -26.50 20.81 14.14
CA HIS A 128 -26.41 20.95 15.60
C HIS A 128 -25.29 21.87 16.12
N GLY A 129 -24.64 22.65 15.25
CA GLY A 129 -23.50 23.49 15.60
C GLY A 129 -22.71 23.94 14.38
N VAL A 130 -21.56 24.56 14.63
CA VAL A 130 -20.58 24.89 13.59
C VAL A 130 -19.61 23.72 13.46
N LEU A 131 -19.67 23.01 12.33
CA LEU A 131 -18.75 21.93 12.00
C LEU A 131 -17.29 22.43 12.03
N GLU A 132 -16.42 21.73 12.75
CA GLU A 132 -15.01 22.10 12.92
C GLU A 132 -14.06 21.09 12.25
N ARG A 133 -14.30 19.79 12.41
CA ARG A 133 -13.47 18.73 11.81
C ARG A 133 -14.20 17.39 11.73
N TYR A 134 -13.64 16.48 10.95
CA TYR A 134 -14.01 15.07 10.94
C TYR A 134 -12.92 14.20 11.56
N GLN A 135 -13.28 12.97 11.92
CA GLN A 135 -12.34 11.92 12.25
C GLN A 135 -12.74 10.62 11.58
N ILE A 136 -11.82 10.04 10.83
CA ILE A 136 -11.95 8.73 10.19
C ILE A 136 -11.36 7.68 11.13
N LYS A 137 -12.12 6.61 11.36
CA LYS A 137 -11.67 5.40 12.04
C LYS A 137 -11.58 4.28 11.01
N PHE A 138 -10.45 3.58 10.97
CA PHE A 138 -10.32 2.45 10.06
C PHE A 138 -9.47 1.32 10.61
N ARG A 139 -9.72 0.11 10.12
CA ARG A 139 -9.05 -1.12 10.53
C ARG A 139 -9.07 -2.16 9.43
N THR A 140 -8.15 -3.12 9.48
CA THR A 140 -8.20 -4.33 8.66
C THR A 140 -9.06 -5.39 9.34
N ASN A 141 -9.51 -6.39 8.57
CA ASN A 141 -10.24 -7.53 9.13
C ASN A 141 -9.40 -8.37 10.10
N ASP A 142 -8.08 -8.46 9.86
CA ASP A 142 -7.15 -9.23 10.69
C ASP A 142 -6.90 -8.60 12.06
N ASN A 143 -7.09 -7.27 12.18
CA ASN A 143 -6.78 -6.54 13.41
C ASN A 143 -7.99 -5.79 13.96
N ARG A 144 -9.03 -6.53 14.36
CA ARG A 144 -10.31 -5.97 14.84
C ARG A 144 -10.18 -5.06 16.06
N ASN A 145 -9.16 -5.28 16.89
CA ASN A 145 -8.99 -4.58 18.17
C ASN A 145 -8.12 -3.32 18.06
N ASN A 146 -7.43 -3.11 16.93
CA ASN A 146 -6.55 -1.96 16.74
C ASN A 146 -7.03 -1.10 15.58
N SER A 147 -7.83 -0.07 15.89
CA SER A 147 -8.30 0.89 14.89
C SER A 147 -7.36 2.09 14.79
N ALA A 148 -6.97 2.44 13.57
CA ALA A 148 -6.30 3.70 13.29
C ALA A 148 -7.33 4.84 13.29
N LEU A 149 -6.91 6.01 13.77
CA LEU A 149 -7.70 7.24 13.80
C LEU A 149 -6.98 8.32 13.00
N LEU A 150 -7.73 9.03 12.16
CA LEU A 150 -7.21 10.12 11.34
C LEU A 150 -8.11 11.34 11.49
N ASN A 151 -7.55 12.46 11.95
CA ASN A 151 -8.25 13.73 12.00
C ASN A 151 -8.22 14.40 10.62
N VAL A 152 -9.35 14.99 10.23
CA VAL A 152 -9.54 15.61 8.93
C VAL A 152 -10.04 17.04 9.15
N ASP A 153 -9.11 17.98 9.05
CA ASP A 153 -9.36 19.42 9.20
C ASP A 153 -9.60 20.11 7.84
N GLN A 154 -9.15 19.48 6.75
CA GLN A 154 -9.37 19.94 5.38
C GLN A 154 -9.94 18.79 4.57
N TYR A 155 -11.04 19.07 3.87
CA TYR A 155 -11.70 18.14 2.97
C TYR A 155 -11.82 18.82 1.60
N GLN A 156 -11.24 18.20 0.58
CA GLN A 156 -11.28 18.72 -0.78
C GLN A 156 -11.79 17.60 -1.68
N CYS A 157 -13.00 17.77 -2.18
CA CYS A 157 -13.55 16.85 -3.17
C CYS A 157 -13.07 17.25 -4.57
N PHE A 158 -12.94 16.25 -5.43
CA PHE A 158 -12.99 16.50 -6.87
C PHE A 158 -14.42 16.93 -7.22
N PRO A 159 -14.61 17.97 -8.05
CA PRO A 159 -15.96 18.38 -8.43
C PRO A 159 -16.59 17.27 -9.27
N GLU A 160 -17.56 16.57 -8.70
CA GLU A 160 -18.54 15.79 -9.46
C GLU A 160 -19.81 16.62 -9.61
N ASN A 161 -20.46 16.54 -10.78
CA ASN A 161 -21.74 17.19 -11.08
C ASN A 161 -22.86 16.56 -10.22
N SER A 162 -22.90 16.91 -8.94
CA SER A 162 -23.83 16.40 -7.94
C SER A 162 -24.49 17.56 -7.21
N ASP A 163 -25.83 17.57 -7.16
CA ASP A 163 -26.61 18.53 -6.38
C ASP A 163 -26.41 18.36 -4.85
N LEU A 164 -25.80 17.25 -4.41
CA LEU A 164 -25.51 16.98 -3.00
C LEU A 164 -24.14 17.53 -2.61
N GLU A 165 -24.12 18.35 -1.55
CA GLU A 165 -22.87 18.75 -0.88
C GLU A 165 -22.22 17.52 -0.22
N ARG A 166 -20.99 17.21 -0.66
CA ARG A 166 -20.20 16.09 -0.14
C ARG A 166 -18.84 16.60 0.33
N HIS A 167 -18.31 15.95 1.35
CA HIS A 167 -16.94 16.13 1.84
C HIS A 167 -16.13 14.87 1.55
N CYS A 168 -14.83 15.05 1.28
CA CYS A 168 -13.97 13.96 0.82
C CYS A 168 -12.58 14.03 1.44
N PHE A 169 -11.96 12.87 1.60
CA PHE A 169 -10.60 12.75 2.08
C PHE A 169 -9.91 11.50 1.52
N THR A 170 -8.63 11.62 1.14
CA THR A 170 -7.85 10.52 0.59
C THR A 170 -7.04 9.82 1.67
N VAL A 171 -7.36 8.55 1.93
CA VAL A 171 -6.56 7.67 2.79
C VAL A 171 -5.51 6.97 1.92
N SER A 172 -4.24 7.10 2.29
CA SER A 172 -3.09 6.60 1.51
C SER A 172 -2.32 5.52 2.29
N ASN A 173 -1.40 4.85 1.61
CA ASN A 173 -0.54 3.80 2.18
C ASN A 173 -1.31 2.63 2.79
N LEU A 174 -2.43 2.26 2.16
CA LEU A 174 -3.19 1.07 2.52
C LEU A 174 -2.48 -0.18 1.99
N LEU A 175 -2.63 -1.29 2.71
CA LEU A 175 -2.12 -2.58 2.25
C LEU A 175 -2.92 -3.04 1.03
N PRO A 176 -2.28 -3.65 0.02
CA PRO A 176 -2.95 -4.18 -1.18
C PRO A 176 -3.75 -5.45 -0.83
N VAL A 177 -4.80 -5.74 -1.60
CA VAL A 177 -5.66 -6.95 -1.44
C VAL A 177 -6.06 -7.17 0.02
N THR A 178 -6.45 -6.09 0.67
CA THR A 178 -6.76 -6.09 2.10
C THR A 178 -8.12 -5.46 2.29
N ILE A 179 -8.98 -6.16 3.03
CA ILE A 179 -10.30 -5.66 3.39
C ILE A 179 -10.16 -4.68 4.55
N TYR A 180 -10.51 -3.42 4.28
CA TYR A 180 -10.58 -2.34 5.24
C TYR A 180 -12.03 -2.01 5.58
N ARG A 181 -12.21 -1.60 6.83
CA ARG A 181 -13.48 -1.10 7.36
C ARG A 181 -13.30 0.33 7.84
N PHE A 182 -14.12 1.23 7.32
CA PHE A 182 -14.07 2.68 7.58
C PHE A 182 -15.34 3.17 8.27
N SER A 183 -15.20 4.11 9.20
CA SER A 183 -16.32 4.90 9.73
C SER A 183 -15.86 6.33 9.94
N VAL A 184 -16.75 7.30 9.75
CA VAL A 184 -16.43 8.72 9.91
C VAL A 184 -17.33 9.34 10.97
N ARG A 185 -16.79 10.22 11.81
CA ARG A 185 -17.57 11.04 12.76
C ARG A 185 -17.21 12.51 12.62
N ALA A 186 -18.15 13.37 13.01
CA ALA A 186 -17.97 14.82 12.97
C ALA A 186 -17.79 15.41 14.37
N PHE A 187 -17.26 16.64 14.42
CA PHE A 187 -17.07 17.41 15.63
C PHE A 187 -17.49 18.86 15.39
N ASN A 188 -18.39 19.37 16.24
CA ASN A 188 -18.78 20.78 16.23
C ASN A 188 -17.94 21.57 17.24
N ARG A 189 -17.71 22.85 16.91
CA ARG A 189 -16.92 23.75 17.75
C ARG A 189 -17.49 23.86 19.16
N GLY A 190 -16.65 23.56 20.16
CA GLY A 190 -17.02 23.65 21.57
C GLY A 190 -17.92 22.52 22.09
N THR A 191 -18.03 21.40 21.36
CA THR A 191 -18.87 20.25 21.74
C THR A 191 -18.03 18.98 21.95
N THR A 192 -18.66 17.83 22.12
CA THR A 192 -18.01 16.51 22.12
C THR A 192 -18.07 15.88 20.72
N HIS A 193 -17.43 14.72 20.55
CA HIS A 193 -17.53 13.96 19.31
C HIS A 193 -18.94 13.43 19.07
N GLY A 194 -19.43 13.58 17.84
CA GLY A 194 -20.60 12.86 17.37
C GLY A 194 -20.34 11.34 17.27
N PRO A 195 -21.40 10.54 17.06
CA PRO A 195 -21.27 9.13 16.78
C PRO A 195 -20.59 8.89 15.42
N TYR A 196 -20.08 7.68 15.24
CA TYR A 196 -19.58 7.23 13.93
C TYR A 196 -20.75 6.92 12.99
N SER A 197 -20.52 7.15 11.70
CA SER A 197 -21.34 6.62 10.61
C SER A 197 -21.39 5.09 10.63
N ASP A 198 -22.29 4.54 9.81
CA ASP A 198 -22.25 3.12 9.46
C ASP A 198 -20.87 2.74 8.90
N GLU A 199 -20.48 1.48 9.14
CA GLU A 199 -19.18 0.95 8.73
C GLU A 199 -19.21 0.59 7.24
N LEU A 200 -18.30 1.19 6.47
CA LEU A 200 -18.07 0.88 5.06
C LEU A 200 -16.94 -0.15 4.94
N GLU A 201 -17.22 -1.28 4.30
CA GLU A 201 -16.24 -2.31 3.98
C GLU A 201 -15.80 -2.21 2.51
N ILE A 202 -14.49 -2.22 2.26
CA ILE A 202 -13.91 -2.17 0.91
C ILE A 202 -12.58 -2.93 0.86
N GLU A 203 -12.32 -3.62 -0.25
CA GLU A 203 -11.06 -4.29 -0.53
C GLU A 203 -10.18 -3.44 -1.46
N THR A 204 -8.91 -3.28 -1.11
CA THR A 204 -7.92 -2.58 -1.93
C THR A 204 -7.46 -3.42 -3.12
N GLY A 205 -7.05 -2.78 -4.22
CA GLY A 205 -6.57 -3.49 -5.41
C GLY A 205 -5.24 -4.24 -5.23
N GLU A 206 -4.95 -5.18 -6.14
CA GLU A 206 -3.64 -5.86 -6.21
C GLU A 206 -2.51 -4.86 -6.49
N THR A 207 -1.31 -5.06 -5.95
CA THR A 207 -0.08 -4.35 -6.40
C THR A 207 0.92 -5.35 -6.97
N VAL A 208 2.05 -4.84 -7.48
CA VAL A 208 3.13 -5.72 -7.91
C VAL A 208 3.63 -6.56 -6.72
N PRO A 209 4.05 -7.82 -6.94
CA PRO A 209 4.65 -8.63 -5.89
C PRO A 209 5.97 -8.03 -5.39
N ASP A 210 6.42 -8.47 -4.22
CA ASP A 210 7.81 -8.31 -3.81
C ASP A 210 8.75 -9.12 -4.74
N ALA A 211 10.05 -8.88 -4.65
CA ALA A 211 11.03 -9.70 -5.36
C ALA A 211 10.93 -11.18 -4.92
N PRO A 212 11.05 -12.15 -5.84
CA PRO A 212 11.18 -13.57 -5.50
C PRO A 212 12.31 -13.79 -4.49
N ALA A 213 12.15 -14.72 -3.55
CA ALA A 213 13.21 -14.99 -2.58
C ALA A 213 14.24 -16.00 -3.15
N SER A 214 15.49 -15.91 -2.70
CA SER A 214 16.52 -16.96 -2.88
C SER A 214 16.75 -17.46 -4.32
N VAL A 215 17.00 -16.56 -5.28
CA VAL A 215 17.47 -16.96 -6.63
C VAL A 215 18.82 -17.66 -6.49
N ARG A 216 18.88 -18.93 -6.93
CA ARG A 216 20.03 -19.81 -6.74
C ARG A 216 20.25 -20.71 -7.94
N CYS A 217 21.48 -21.18 -8.11
CA CYS A 217 21.83 -22.17 -9.12
C CYS A 217 21.76 -23.58 -8.56
N ALA A 218 20.87 -24.42 -9.10
CA ALA A 218 20.73 -25.82 -8.71
C ALA A 218 21.72 -26.73 -9.45
N ARG A 219 22.04 -26.44 -10.71
CA ARG A 219 22.99 -27.21 -11.53
C ARG A 219 23.70 -26.31 -12.51
N ARG A 220 25.02 -26.54 -12.66
CA ARG A 220 25.89 -25.81 -13.57
C ARG A 220 26.45 -26.79 -14.60
N GLU A 221 26.28 -26.47 -15.88
CA GLU A 221 26.91 -27.16 -17.00
C GLU A 221 27.76 -26.15 -17.79
N GLU A 222 28.44 -26.62 -18.83
CA GLU A 222 29.27 -25.76 -19.70
C GLU A 222 28.43 -24.75 -20.47
N ASN A 223 27.27 -25.16 -21.00
CA ASN A 223 26.42 -24.32 -21.84
C ASN A 223 25.01 -24.09 -21.26
N SER A 224 24.77 -24.52 -20.02
CA SER A 224 23.46 -24.32 -19.38
C SER A 224 23.55 -24.11 -17.88
N LEU A 225 22.55 -23.42 -17.33
CA LEU A 225 22.37 -23.19 -15.90
C LEU A 225 20.94 -23.53 -15.51
N LYS A 226 20.78 -24.47 -14.57
CA LYS A 226 19.48 -24.72 -13.93
C LYS A 226 19.35 -23.82 -12.71
N ILE A 227 18.43 -22.87 -12.77
CA ILE A 227 18.16 -21.91 -11.69
C ILE A 227 16.88 -22.28 -10.96
N GLN A 228 16.83 -21.93 -9.68
CA GLN A 228 15.68 -22.09 -8.81
C GLN A 228 15.47 -20.82 -7.99
N TRP A 229 14.23 -20.56 -7.60
CA TRP A 229 13.87 -19.45 -6.72
C TRP A 229 12.70 -19.85 -5.83
N ASP A 230 12.45 -19.08 -4.79
CA ASP A 230 11.29 -19.21 -3.93
C ASP A 230 10.28 -18.09 -4.23
N GLU A 231 9.05 -18.26 -3.76
CA GLU A 231 8.00 -17.25 -3.94
C GLU A 231 8.35 -15.93 -3.22
N PRO A 232 7.84 -14.77 -3.71
CA PRO A 232 7.90 -13.53 -2.98
C PRO A 232 7.32 -13.66 -1.58
N GLN A 233 7.93 -12.98 -0.60
CA GLN A 233 7.40 -12.95 0.78
C GLN A 233 5.98 -12.38 0.85
N ARG A 234 5.70 -11.38 0.01
CA ARG A 234 4.35 -10.84 -0.18
C ARG A 234 4.03 -10.81 -1.68
N THR A 235 2.98 -11.54 -2.07
CA THR A 235 2.54 -11.58 -3.45
C THR A 235 1.72 -10.34 -3.84
N ASN A 236 1.14 -9.65 -2.85
CA ASN A 236 0.29 -8.47 -3.02
C ASN A 236 -0.85 -8.65 -4.07
N GLY A 237 -1.32 -9.90 -4.22
CA GLY A 237 -2.29 -10.33 -5.22
C GLY A 237 -2.03 -11.73 -5.72
N ILE A 238 -2.76 -12.13 -6.76
CA ILE A 238 -2.62 -13.44 -7.39
C ILE A 238 -1.44 -13.38 -8.38
N LEU A 239 -0.43 -14.22 -8.15
CA LEU A 239 0.69 -14.34 -9.08
C LEU A 239 0.19 -14.79 -10.46
N LYS A 240 0.75 -14.18 -11.52
CA LYS A 240 0.41 -14.47 -12.92
C LYS A 240 1.57 -15.05 -13.70
N HIS A 241 2.74 -14.42 -13.63
CA HIS A 241 3.93 -14.86 -14.36
C HIS A 241 5.21 -14.62 -13.56
N TYR A 242 6.24 -15.43 -13.84
CA TYR A 242 7.63 -15.09 -13.53
C TYR A 242 8.34 -14.57 -14.78
N ARG A 243 9.30 -13.66 -14.61
CA ARG A 243 10.19 -13.24 -15.69
C ARG A 243 11.63 -13.48 -15.26
N VAL A 244 12.37 -14.21 -16.09
CA VAL A 244 13.80 -14.46 -15.91
C VAL A 244 14.54 -13.60 -16.93
N ASN A 245 15.42 -12.72 -16.45
CA ASN A 245 16.32 -11.93 -17.28
C ASN A 245 17.76 -12.37 -17.04
N VAL A 246 18.49 -12.58 -18.11
CA VAL A 246 19.89 -13.04 -18.07
C VAL A 246 20.73 -12.11 -18.91
N SER A 247 21.76 -11.54 -18.28
CA SER A 247 22.76 -10.73 -18.97
C SER A 247 24.16 -11.26 -18.72
N LEU A 248 24.98 -11.24 -19.76
CA LEU A 248 26.39 -11.55 -19.67
C LEU A 248 27.10 -10.45 -18.88
N THR A 249 27.89 -10.84 -17.88
CA THR A 249 28.68 -9.90 -17.06
C THR A 249 30.17 -10.02 -17.38
N HIS A 250 30.69 -11.25 -17.47
CA HIS A 250 32.10 -11.50 -17.73
C HIS A 250 32.32 -12.86 -18.40
N SER A 251 33.15 -12.89 -19.43
CA SER A 251 33.64 -14.09 -20.13
C SER A 251 35.16 -14.03 -20.29
N PHE A 252 35.80 -15.19 -20.41
CA PHE A 252 37.21 -15.26 -20.79
C PHE A 252 37.43 -15.00 -22.29
N SER A 253 36.38 -15.04 -23.12
CA SER A 253 36.45 -14.68 -24.54
C SER A 253 36.14 -13.19 -24.76
N SER A 254 37.08 -12.48 -25.39
CA SER A 254 36.90 -11.08 -25.78
C SER A 254 35.73 -10.87 -26.75
N SER A 255 35.55 -11.80 -27.70
CA SER A 255 34.45 -11.78 -28.67
C SER A 255 33.07 -11.95 -28.01
N VAL A 256 33.00 -12.77 -26.96
CA VAL A 256 31.77 -13.01 -26.20
C VAL A 256 31.47 -11.83 -25.29
N ASN A 257 32.48 -11.21 -24.67
CA ASN A 257 32.29 -9.98 -23.89
C ASN A 257 31.74 -8.81 -24.72
N ALA A 258 32.04 -8.78 -26.02
CA ALA A 258 31.48 -7.79 -26.94
C ALA A 258 30.00 -8.06 -27.29
N SER A 259 29.46 -9.24 -26.94
CA SER A 259 28.05 -9.58 -27.11
C SER A 259 27.22 -9.04 -25.96
N THR A 260 26.30 -8.13 -26.25
CA THR A 260 25.47 -7.47 -25.23
C THR A 260 24.06 -8.04 -25.10
N ARG A 261 23.73 -9.17 -25.76
CA ARG A 261 22.32 -9.61 -25.89
C ARG A 261 21.73 -10.07 -24.54
N PRO A 262 20.91 -9.26 -23.86
CA PRO A 262 20.20 -9.73 -22.69
C PRO A 262 19.04 -10.61 -23.17
N ARG A 263 18.81 -11.72 -22.47
CA ARG A 263 17.68 -12.62 -22.76
C ARG A 263 16.66 -12.49 -21.65
N ALA A 264 15.46 -12.06 -21.99
CA ALA A 264 14.31 -12.04 -21.09
C ALA A 264 13.31 -13.10 -21.52
N LEU A 265 12.86 -13.93 -20.59
CA LEU A 265 11.84 -14.94 -20.78
C LEU A 265 10.74 -14.74 -19.75
N VAL A 266 9.49 -14.80 -20.19
CA VAL A 266 8.32 -14.82 -19.30
C VAL A 266 7.83 -16.26 -19.21
N LEU A 267 7.71 -16.76 -17.99
CA LEU A 267 7.22 -18.09 -17.66
C LEU A 267 5.74 -17.98 -17.29
N GLU A 268 4.90 -18.70 -18.03
CA GLU A 268 3.45 -18.72 -17.82
C GLU A 268 3.03 -19.73 -16.75
N ASP A 269 3.81 -20.81 -16.58
CA ASP A 269 3.56 -21.83 -15.55
C ASP A 269 4.19 -21.40 -14.21
N LEU A 270 3.33 -21.19 -13.22
CA LEU A 270 3.72 -20.81 -11.85
C LEU A 270 4.01 -22.00 -10.95
N THR A 271 3.70 -23.23 -11.38
CA THR A 271 3.93 -24.44 -10.58
C THR A 271 5.41 -24.80 -10.52
N THR A 272 6.17 -24.43 -11.54
CA THR A 272 7.61 -24.65 -11.62
C THR A 272 8.39 -23.44 -11.11
N ARG A 273 9.08 -23.59 -9.99
CA ARG A 273 9.99 -22.56 -9.42
C ARG A 273 11.44 -22.75 -9.87
N GLU A 274 11.58 -23.31 -11.07
CA GLU A 274 12.87 -23.66 -11.65
C GLU A 274 12.85 -23.48 -13.16
N TYR A 275 14.01 -23.12 -13.72
CA TYR A 275 14.15 -22.97 -15.16
C TYR A 275 15.57 -23.33 -15.62
N THR A 276 15.70 -23.91 -16.81
CA THR A 276 17.00 -24.23 -17.41
C THR A 276 17.34 -23.24 -18.50
N LEU A 277 18.29 -22.35 -18.20
CA LEU A 277 18.89 -21.43 -19.15
C LEU A 277 19.82 -22.22 -20.08
N SER A 278 19.54 -22.20 -21.38
CA SER A 278 20.32 -22.92 -22.41
C SER A 278 21.04 -21.95 -23.35
N ASP A 279 21.94 -22.48 -24.18
CA ASP A 279 22.78 -21.76 -25.14
C ASP A 279 23.64 -20.65 -24.50
N LEU A 280 24.20 -20.97 -23.33
CA LEU A 280 25.17 -20.11 -22.64
C LEU A 280 26.60 -20.46 -23.10
N TYR A 281 27.51 -19.50 -22.96
CA TYR A 281 28.94 -19.71 -23.17
C TYR A 281 29.61 -20.35 -21.94
N PRO A 282 30.57 -21.27 -22.13
CA PRO A 282 31.38 -21.83 -21.04
C PRO A 282 32.24 -20.80 -20.33
N GLY A 283 32.61 -21.09 -19.08
CA GLY A 283 33.47 -20.24 -18.26
C GLY A 283 32.97 -18.80 -18.10
N THR A 284 31.67 -18.55 -18.27
CA THR A 284 31.11 -17.20 -18.38
C THR A 284 30.17 -16.93 -17.22
N THR A 285 30.31 -15.76 -16.61
CA THR A 285 29.49 -15.26 -15.50
C THR A 285 28.32 -14.46 -16.04
N TYR A 286 27.11 -14.88 -15.65
CA TYR A 286 25.85 -14.24 -15.99
C TYR A 286 25.21 -13.63 -14.75
N ARG A 287 24.60 -12.46 -14.92
CA ARG A 287 23.66 -11.91 -13.94
C ARG A 287 22.27 -12.42 -14.28
N VAL A 288 21.73 -13.26 -13.41
CA VAL A 288 20.40 -13.85 -13.55
C VAL A 288 19.48 -13.14 -12.59
N CYS A 289 18.42 -12.53 -13.10
CA CYS A 289 17.41 -11.81 -12.34
C CYS A 289 16.04 -12.44 -12.54
N VAL A 290 15.28 -12.62 -11.46
CA VAL A 290 13.92 -13.16 -11.50
C VAL A 290 12.95 -12.15 -10.90
N GLN A 291 11.83 -11.92 -11.59
CA GLN A 291 10.72 -11.05 -11.16
C GLN A 291 9.42 -11.87 -11.11
N ALA A 292 8.52 -11.52 -10.21
CA ALA A 292 7.15 -12.03 -10.18
C ALA A 292 6.17 -10.94 -10.64
N SER A 293 4.97 -11.33 -11.07
CA SER A 293 3.92 -10.38 -11.49
C SER A 293 2.52 -10.73 -10.98
N THR A 294 1.69 -9.71 -10.82
CA THR A 294 0.22 -9.80 -10.62
C THR A 294 -0.50 -9.07 -11.77
N SER A 295 -1.80 -8.81 -11.65
CA SER A 295 -2.51 -7.88 -12.56
C SER A 295 -1.93 -6.45 -12.55
N ALA A 296 -1.07 -6.12 -11.59
CA ALA A 296 -0.35 -4.85 -11.53
C ALA A 296 0.90 -4.77 -12.42
N GLY A 297 1.36 -5.90 -12.95
CA GLY A 297 2.62 -6.01 -13.68
C GLY A 297 3.73 -6.65 -12.85
N PHE A 298 4.97 -6.52 -13.33
CA PHE A 298 6.16 -7.13 -12.72
C PHE A 298 6.69 -6.28 -11.57
N GLY A 299 6.96 -6.92 -10.44
CA GLY A 299 7.59 -6.31 -9.27
C GLY A 299 9.11 -6.25 -9.38
N ASP A 300 9.76 -6.04 -8.23
CA ASP A 300 11.21 -5.96 -8.15
C ASP A 300 11.88 -7.29 -8.51
N ALA A 301 13.14 -7.20 -8.94
CA ALA A 301 13.93 -8.34 -9.36
C ALA A 301 14.88 -8.81 -8.25
N ALA A 302 14.91 -10.11 -7.98
CA ALA A 302 15.98 -10.74 -7.23
C ALA A 302 17.04 -11.23 -8.20
N CYS A 303 18.31 -10.92 -7.94
CA CYS A 303 19.40 -11.24 -8.87
C CYS A 303 20.54 -11.99 -8.18
N ASP A 304 21.20 -12.87 -8.93
CA ASP A 304 22.44 -13.54 -8.53
C ASP A 304 23.44 -13.58 -9.69
N LEU A 305 24.74 -13.71 -9.36
CA LEU A 305 25.83 -13.88 -10.32
C LEU A 305 26.24 -15.35 -10.38
N ILE A 306 25.99 -15.98 -11.53
CA ILE A 306 26.17 -17.41 -11.70
C ILE A 306 27.07 -17.67 -12.91
N SER A 307 28.14 -18.42 -12.69
CA SER A 307 29.07 -18.83 -13.76
C SER A 307 28.75 -20.24 -14.26
N THR A 308 28.78 -20.42 -15.58
CA THR A 308 28.81 -21.75 -16.23
C THR A 308 30.11 -22.46 -15.93
N ARG A 309 30.15 -23.78 -16.12
CA ARG A 309 31.41 -24.53 -16.01
C ARG A 309 32.35 -24.11 -17.14
N ALA A 310 33.65 -24.12 -16.85
CA ALA A 310 34.66 -24.07 -17.90
C ALA A 310 34.54 -25.35 -18.74
N ALA A 311 34.74 -25.23 -20.05
CA ALA A 311 34.83 -26.38 -20.96
C ALA A 311 36.29 -26.71 -21.25
N ASP A 312 36.52 -27.91 -21.76
CA ASP A 312 37.86 -28.35 -22.13
C ASP A 312 38.52 -27.38 -23.13
N PRO A 313 39.80 -27.02 -22.90
CA PRO A 313 40.50 -26.11 -23.77
C PRO A 313 40.75 -26.77 -25.13
N VAL A 314 40.61 -25.98 -26.21
CA VAL A 314 40.81 -26.49 -27.57
C VAL A 314 42.28 -26.31 -27.94
N ILE A 315 43.00 -27.43 -28.07
CA ILE A 315 44.39 -27.43 -28.54
C ILE A 315 44.37 -27.39 -30.07
N SER A 316 44.69 -26.22 -30.64
CA SER A 316 44.63 -26.00 -32.09
C SER A 316 45.97 -26.22 -32.81
N THR A 317 47.08 -26.30 -32.08
CA THR A 317 48.41 -26.46 -32.66
C THR A 317 49.21 -27.52 -31.94
N GLU A 318 49.83 -28.41 -32.70
CA GLU A 318 50.78 -29.38 -32.16
C GLU A 318 52.01 -28.69 -31.55
N PRO A 319 52.61 -29.27 -30.49
CA PRO A 319 53.89 -28.80 -29.95
C PRO A 319 54.97 -28.81 -31.02
N ARG A 320 55.77 -27.73 -31.11
CA ARG A 320 56.89 -27.67 -32.05
C ARG A 320 58.14 -28.24 -31.40
N LEU A 321 58.74 -29.24 -32.03
CA LEU A 321 60.05 -29.77 -31.64
C LEU A 321 61.13 -28.89 -32.26
N ASN A 322 61.91 -28.21 -31.42
CA ASN A 322 62.93 -27.27 -31.87
C ASN A 322 64.28 -27.98 -32.11
N ASP A 323 64.77 -28.72 -31.12
CA ASP A 323 66.05 -29.43 -31.19
C ASP A 323 66.01 -30.70 -30.34
N ILE A 324 66.72 -31.73 -30.80
CA ILE A 324 66.99 -32.97 -30.07
C ILE A 324 68.50 -33.08 -29.92
N VAL A 325 69.02 -32.89 -28.71
CA VAL A 325 70.45 -32.99 -28.42
C VAL A 325 70.67 -34.05 -27.36
N ASN A 326 71.46 -35.08 -27.67
CA ASN A 326 71.80 -36.22 -26.81
C ASN A 326 70.61 -36.84 -26.05
N SER A 327 70.23 -36.24 -24.91
CA SER A 327 69.20 -36.67 -23.95
C SER A 327 68.17 -35.59 -23.59
N THR A 328 68.13 -34.49 -24.34
CA THR A 328 67.24 -33.34 -24.12
C THR A 328 66.44 -33.04 -25.38
N ILE A 329 65.13 -32.83 -25.20
CA ILE A 329 64.20 -32.43 -26.26
C ILE A 329 63.68 -31.04 -25.91
N ASN A 330 63.89 -30.08 -26.81
CA ASN A 330 63.35 -28.73 -26.67
C ASN A 330 61.99 -28.66 -27.36
N ILE A 331 60.93 -28.46 -26.57
CA ILE A 331 59.55 -28.36 -27.03
C ILE A 331 59.08 -26.92 -26.86
N ALA A 332 58.64 -26.29 -27.95
CA ALA A 332 57.93 -25.03 -27.92
C ALA A 332 56.42 -25.27 -27.95
N LEU A 333 55.72 -24.78 -26.93
CA LEU A 333 54.27 -24.79 -26.84
C LEU A 333 53.73 -23.43 -27.27
N ASN A 334 52.67 -23.43 -28.08
CA ASN A 334 51.91 -22.22 -28.31
C ASN A 334 50.88 -22.04 -27.18
N PRO A 335 50.53 -20.80 -26.81
CA PRO A 335 49.46 -20.53 -25.86
C PRO A 335 48.14 -21.18 -26.32
N VAL A 336 47.48 -21.88 -25.40
CA VAL A 336 46.18 -22.51 -25.67
C VAL A 336 45.06 -21.48 -25.50
N ASP A 337 44.02 -21.59 -26.33
CA ASP A 337 42.85 -20.71 -26.25
C ASP A 337 42.11 -20.90 -24.91
N PHE A 338 42.09 -19.84 -24.11
CA PHE A 338 41.43 -19.77 -22.80
C PHE A 338 40.02 -19.15 -22.90
N ALA A 339 39.48 -18.95 -24.10
CA ALA A 339 38.15 -18.38 -24.32
C ALA A 339 37.01 -19.12 -23.59
N LYS A 340 37.18 -20.41 -23.31
CA LYS A 340 36.18 -21.27 -22.66
C LYS A 340 36.38 -21.44 -21.14
N GLY A 341 37.40 -20.81 -20.57
CA GLY A 341 37.72 -20.88 -19.15
C GLY A 341 39.21 -20.71 -18.85
N PRO A 342 39.58 -20.50 -17.58
CA PRO A 342 40.97 -20.34 -17.19
C PRO A 342 41.74 -21.66 -17.36
N ILE A 343 42.94 -21.57 -17.94
CA ILE A 343 43.87 -22.70 -17.96
C ILE A 343 44.50 -22.80 -16.56
N THR A 344 44.54 -24.01 -16.00
CA THR A 344 45.10 -24.24 -14.65
C THR A 344 46.51 -24.80 -14.68
N ALA A 345 46.83 -25.63 -15.69
CA ALA A 345 48.14 -26.25 -15.84
C ALA A 345 48.34 -26.78 -17.27
N TYR A 346 49.60 -26.97 -17.65
CA TYR A 346 50.02 -27.69 -18.84
C TYR A 346 50.79 -28.95 -18.43
N TYR A 347 50.52 -30.07 -19.09
CA TYR A 347 51.19 -31.35 -18.84
C TYR A 347 51.86 -31.84 -20.13
N ILE A 348 53.13 -32.23 -20.04
CA ILE A 348 53.83 -32.90 -21.14
C ILE A 348 53.98 -34.38 -20.77
N PHE A 349 53.38 -35.24 -21.59
CA PHE A 349 53.50 -36.69 -21.47
C PHE A 349 54.51 -37.22 -22.49
N VAL A 350 55.37 -38.14 -22.05
CA VAL A 350 56.25 -38.90 -22.93
C VAL A 350 55.76 -40.33 -22.97
N VAL A 351 55.43 -40.80 -24.18
CA VAL A 351 54.96 -42.16 -24.44
C VAL A 351 56.10 -42.97 -25.08
N ARG A 352 56.41 -44.15 -24.55
CA ARG A 352 57.42 -45.06 -25.10
C ARG A 352 56.82 -45.82 -26.29
N GLY A 353 57.48 -45.73 -27.45
CA GLY A 353 56.96 -46.27 -28.71
C GLY A 353 56.59 -47.76 -28.65
N SER A 354 55.45 -48.08 -29.27
CA SER A 354 54.72 -49.37 -29.40
C SER A 354 53.52 -49.63 -28.48
N GLN A 355 53.16 -48.69 -27.60
CA GLN A 355 51.90 -48.77 -26.84
C GLN A 355 50.99 -47.58 -27.15
N ASP A 356 49.79 -47.85 -27.66
CA ASP A 356 48.72 -46.86 -27.72
C ASP A 356 48.22 -46.61 -26.31
N VAL A 357 48.22 -45.34 -25.90
CA VAL A 357 47.64 -44.92 -24.63
C VAL A 357 46.19 -44.55 -24.91
N GLU A 358 45.26 -45.45 -24.63
CA GLU A 358 43.83 -45.18 -24.79
C GLU A 358 43.29 -44.38 -23.60
N GLY A 359 42.74 -43.20 -23.90
CA GLY A 359 42.00 -42.37 -22.93
C GLY A 359 42.78 -41.21 -22.30
N PRO A 360 42.11 -40.38 -21.48
CA PRO A 360 42.74 -39.25 -20.81
C PRO A 360 43.82 -39.75 -19.84
N VAL A 361 45.05 -39.29 -20.06
CA VAL A 361 46.24 -39.73 -19.33
C VAL A 361 46.32 -38.99 -18.00
N VAL A 362 46.34 -39.73 -16.88
CA VAL A 362 46.53 -39.13 -15.56
C VAL A 362 48.02 -38.76 -15.38
N PRO A 363 48.36 -37.60 -14.79
CA PRO A 363 49.73 -37.26 -14.49
C PRO A 363 50.39 -38.27 -13.54
N VAL A 364 51.46 -38.92 -13.99
CA VAL A 364 52.21 -39.93 -13.22
C VAL A 364 53.70 -39.68 -13.39
N ASN A 365 54.46 -39.67 -12.30
CA ASN A 365 55.90 -39.45 -12.36
C ASN A 365 56.62 -40.67 -12.98
N PHE A 366 57.88 -40.50 -13.36
CA PHE A 366 58.65 -41.56 -14.02
C PHE A 366 58.84 -42.83 -13.17
N SER A 367 59.07 -42.69 -11.86
CA SER A 367 59.31 -43.83 -10.95
C SER A 367 58.06 -44.69 -10.82
N ASP A 368 56.92 -44.04 -10.58
CA ASP A 368 55.62 -44.68 -10.41
C ASP A 368 55.19 -45.33 -11.73
N ALA A 369 55.38 -44.63 -12.86
CA ALA A 369 55.11 -45.20 -14.19
C ALA A 369 55.95 -46.46 -14.45
N LYS A 370 57.20 -46.51 -13.98
CA LYS A 370 58.07 -47.69 -14.11
C LYS A 370 57.60 -48.83 -13.22
N GLU A 371 57.18 -48.56 -11.99
CA GLU A 371 56.67 -49.55 -11.04
C GLU A 371 55.33 -50.14 -11.53
N MET A 372 54.43 -49.29 -12.02
CA MET A 372 53.14 -49.65 -12.56
C MET A 372 53.19 -50.18 -14.00
N GLN A 373 54.40 -50.23 -14.61
CA GLN A 373 54.62 -50.68 -15.99
C GLN A 373 53.78 -49.91 -17.03
N LEU A 374 53.56 -48.61 -16.81
CA LEU A 374 52.84 -47.74 -17.74
C LEU A 374 53.71 -47.39 -18.95
N GLY A 375 53.09 -47.35 -20.13
CA GLY A 375 53.74 -46.94 -21.39
C GLY A 375 54.06 -45.45 -21.50
N TYR A 376 53.66 -44.65 -20.51
CA TYR A 376 53.82 -43.20 -20.50
C TYR A 376 54.26 -42.69 -19.13
N TYR A 377 54.80 -41.47 -19.09
CA TYR A 377 55.03 -40.72 -17.86
C TYR A 377 54.91 -39.21 -18.12
N THR A 378 54.63 -38.43 -17.09
CA THR A 378 54.65 -36.96 -17.14
C THR A 378 56.09 -36.46 -17.03
N ALA A 379 56.58 -35.81 -18.09
CA ALA A 379 57.93 -35.28 -18.14
C ALA A 379 58.04 -33.87 -17.54
N ALA A 380 56.96 -33.07 -17.67
CA ALA A 380 56.91 -31.73 -17.09
C ALA A 380 55.47 -31.31 -16.82
N MET A 381 55.31 -30.43 -15.83
CA MET A 381 54.07 -29.72 -15.52
C MET A 381 54.42 -28.23 -15.42
N PHE A 382 53.67 -27.39 -16.11
CA PHE A 382 53.86 -25.94 -16.09
C PHE A 382 52.58 -25.26 -15.62
N SER A 383 52.74 -24.20 -14.84
CA SER A 383 51.70 -23.23 -14.60
C SER A 383 51.47 -22.36 -15.85
N PRO A 384 50.28 -21.80 -16.03
CA PRO A 384 50.00 -20.90 -17.15
C PRO A 384 50.94 -19.68 -17.21
N GLU A 385 51.47 -19.23 -16.07
CA GLU A 385 52.35 -18.05 -15.98
C GLU A 385 53.76 -18.31 -16.53
N GLU A 386 54.18 -19.58 -16.59
CA GLU A 386 55.46 -20.03 -17.12
C GLU A 386 55.46 -20.15 -18.65
N ILE A 387 54.28 -20.12 -19.28
CA ILE A 387 54.11 -20.13 -20.73
C ILE A 387 53.76 -18.70 -21.16
N ARG A 388 54.77 -17.95 -21.59
CA ARG A 388 54.63 -16.57 -22.09
C ARG A 388 54.78 -16.47 -23.59
#